data_AF-A0A0A6YX41-F1
#
_entry.id   AF-A0A0A6YX41-F1
#
_cell.length_a   1.000
_cell.length_b   1.000
_cell.length_c   1.000
_cell.angle_alpha   90.00
_cell.angle_beta   90.00
_cell.angle_gamma   90.00
#
_symmetry.space_group_name_H-M   'P 1'
#
loop_
_entity.id
_entity.type
_entity.pdbx_description
1 polymer ?
#
loop_
_entity_poly.entity_id
_entity_poly.type
_entity_poly.pdbx_seq_one_letter_code
_entity_poly.pdbx_strand_id
1 'polypeptide(L)' 'MPNQGEDCYFYFYSTCAKGDSCPFRHCEAALGNETVCTLW' A
#
# COMPACT_ATOMS: atom_id res chain seq x y z
N MET A 1 8.11 -9.03 -12.04
CA MET A 1 6.65 -8.95 -12.28
C MET A 1 6.11 -8.01 -11.21
N PRO A 2 5.31 -6.98 -11.52
CA PRO A 2 4.75 -6.14 -10.46
C PRO A 2 3.83 -7.04 -9.64
N ASN A 3 4.23 -7.33 -8.40
CA ASN A 3 3.46 -8.15 -7.49
C ASN A 3 2.16 -7.40 -7.18
N GLN A 4 1.09 -7.74 -7.91
CA GLN A 4 -0.27 -7.19 -7.74
C GLN A 4 -0.86 -7.51 -6.34
N GLY A 5 -0.09 -8.14 -5.45
CA GLY A 5 -0.43 -8.38 -4.06
C GLY A 5 0.29 -7.47 -3.06
N GLU A 6 1.32 -6.72 -3.46
CA GLU A 6 2.08 -5.88 -2.52
C GLU A 6 1.47 -4.49 -2.37
N ASP A 7 1.18 -4.13 -1.13
CA ASP A 7 0.75 -2.81 -0.69
C ASP A 7 1.83 -1.77 -1.01
N CYS A 8 1.39 -0.61 -1.47
CA CYS A 8 2.29 0.49 -1.75
C CYS A 8 2.83 1.05 -0.44
N TYR A 9 4.12 0.81 -0.19
CA TYR A 9 4.84 1.38 0.94
C TYR A 9 4.61 2.90 1.05
N PHE A 10 4.78 3.65 -0.05
CA PHE A 10 4.59 5.10 -0.02
C PHE A 10 3.15 5.50 0.30
N TYR A 11 2.17 4.70 -0.12
CA TYR A 11 0.77 4.97 0.19
C TYR A 11 0.47 4.75 1.66
N PHE A 12 0.99 3.66 2.24
CA PHE A 12 0.89 3.38 3.67
C PHE A 12 1.39 4.55 4.53
N TYR A 13 2.47 5.21 4.12
CA TYR A 13 3.00 6.42 4.76
C TYR A 13 2.36 7.74 4.27
N SER A 14 1.28 7.69 3.48
CA SER A 14 0.62 8.87 2.88
C SER A 14 1.54 9.78 2.04
N THR A 15 2.55 9.20 1.39
CA THR A 15 3.53 9.89 0.54
C THR A 15 3.45 9.50 -0.94
N CYS A 16 2.56 8.58 -1.31
CA CYS A 16 2.41 8.17 -2.70
C CYS A 16 1.72 9.26 -3.55
N ALA A 17 2.44 9.79 -4.54
CA ALA A 17 1.91 10.77 -5.49
C ALA A 17 1.35 10.13 -6.79
N LYS A 18 1.42 8.80 -6.92
CA LYS A 18 1.03 8.10 -8.17
C LYS A 18 -0.48 7.93 -8.34
N GLY A 19 -1.26 8.12 -7.27
CA GLY A 19 -2.71 7.92 -7.30
C GLY A 19 -3.11 6.53 -7.83
N ASP A 20 -4.13 6.48 -8.68
CA ASP A 20 -4.62 5.24 -9.29
C ASP A 20 -3.67 4.62 -10.32
N SER A 21 -2.65 5.36 -10.78
CA SER A 21 -1.60 4.82 -11.66
C SER A 21 -0.52 4.07 -10.90
N CYS A 22 -0.66 3.91 -9.58
CA CYS A 22 0.28 3.14 -8.80
C CYS A 22 0.18 1.64 -9.15
N PRO A 23 1.28 0.97 -9.51
CA PRO A 23 1.27 -0.47 -9.80
C PRO A 23 1.16 -1.34 -8.54
N PHE A 24 1.10 -0.73 -7.35
CA PHE A 24 1.03 -1.37 -6.05
C PHE A 24 -0.34 -1.11 -5.41
N ARG A 25 -0.78 -1.98 -4.50
CA ARG A 25 -2.12 -1.86 -3.90
C ARG A 25 -2.19 -0.66 -2.95
N HIS A 26 -3.22 0.17 -3.12
CA HIS A 26 -3.57 1.23 -2.18
C HIS A 26 -4.76 0.77 -1.34
N CYS A 27 -4.58 0.64 -0.03
CA CYS A 27 -5.66 0.25 0.88
C CYS A 27 -5.83 1.33 1.95
N GLU A 28 -6.91 2.11 1.86
CA GLU A 28 -7.21 3.19 2.81
C GLU A 28 -7.36 2.67 4.24
N ALA A 29 -7.87 1.45 4.40
CA ALA A 29 -7.99 0.80 5.70
C ALA A 29 -6.63 0.45 6.35
N ALA A 30 -5.54 0.44 5.57
CA ALA A 30 -4.19 0.24 6.08
C ALA A 30 -3.50 1.57 6.44
N LEU A 31 -4.04 2.72 6.03
CA LEU A 31 -3.46 4.04 6.35
C LEU A 31 -3.47 4.26 7.86
N GLY A 32 -2.27 4.40 8.45
CA GLY A 32 -2.12 4.66 9.88
C GLY A 32 -2.38 3.45 10.80
N ASN A 33 -2.60 2.25 10.24
CA ASN A 33 -2.68 1.02 11.02
C ASN A 33 -1.35 0.25 10.90
N GLU A 34 -0.45 0.46 11.86
CA GLU A 34 0.89 -0.16 11.92
C GLU A 34 0.86 -1.69 12.07
N THR A 35 -0.27 -2.26 12.50
CA THR A 35 -0.48 -3.71 12.48
C THR A 35 -0.79 -4.18 11.05
N VAL A 36 0.26 -4.27 10.24
CA VAL A 36 0.27 -5.22 9.11
C VAL A 36 0.05 -6.59 9.73
N CYS A 37 -0.99 -7.31 9.29
CA CYS A 37 -1.21 -8.67 9.75
C CYS A 37 0.08 -9.47 9.51
N THR A 38 0.63 -10.12 10.54
CA THR A 38 1.89 -10.89 10.41
C THR A 38 1.80 -12.09 9.48
N LEU A 39 0.60 -12.36 8.95
CA LEU A 39 0.29 -13.37 7.93
C LEU A 39 0.27 -12.80 6.49
N TRP A 40 0.66 -11.53 6.31
CA TRP A 40 0.83 -10.89 5.02
C TRP A 40 2.13 -11.34 4.34
#